data_AF-D3HTV1-F1
#
_entry.id   AF-D3HTV1-F1
#
_cell.length_a   1.000
_cell.length_b   1.000
_cell.length_c   1.000
_cell.angle_alpha   90.00
_cell.angle_beta   90.00
_cell.angle_gamma   90.00
#
_symmetry.space_group_name_H-M   'P 1'
#
loop_
_entity.id
_entity.type
_entity.pdbx_description
1 polymer ?
#
loop_
_entity_poly.entity_id
_entity_poly.type
_entity_poly.pdbx_seq_one_letter_code
_entity_poly.pdbx_strand_id
1 'polypeptide(L)'
;MMDWSLIHASPFYELTSLLMMATIVGFFCLLLRQPMIVGFIIVGILVGPAFLGIVHSHEHIELLAELGIAVLLFLVGLKLDLHLIKTLGLVSLATGLGQVLFTSLIGFFIAKGLGMDSVTALYVSVALTFSSTIIIVKLLTDKHEVDSLHGRIAIGFLIVQDLVVVLAMITLSAFGIGSQENGVGFTTHIAMIFLYGITLLTFVGVFIRYLANPLVNRIANSPELLIIFAIAFAALMATLGNYFGFSKELGGLIAGISLASTPIRDTIAARLSSLRDFLLLFFFIVLGSQLSLNQLGHQVTPAIVFSLFVLIGNPLIVLLIMGVMGYRKRTGFLAGL
;
A
#
# COMPACT_ATOMS: atom_id res chain seq x y z
N MET A 1 1.34 36.24 -9.44
CA MET A 1 1.13 35.08 -8.56
C MET A 1 -0.31 35.16 -8.07
N MET A 2 -1.10 34.10 -8.23
CA MET A 2 -2.48 34.10 -7.75
C MET A 2 -2.45 34.28 -6.22
N ASP A 3 -3.22 35.23 -5.67
CA ASP A 3 -3.23 35.48 -4.23
C ASP A 3 -4.03 34.39 -3.52
N TRP A 4 -3.32 33.38 -3.00
CA TRP A 4 -3.91 32.25 -2.27
C TRP A 4 -4.09 32.52 -0.77
N SER A 5 -3.86 33.76 -0.31
CA SER A 5 -3.94 34.13 1.12
C SER A 5 -5.25 33.72 1.79
N LEU A 6 -6.38 33.77 1.05
CA LEU A 6 -7.68 33.31 1.54
C LEU A 6 -7.74 31.80 1.78
N ILE A 7 -7.09 30.98 0.95
CA ILE A 7 -7.08 29.52 1.13
C ILE A 7 -6.20 29.15 2.32
N HIS A 8 -5.07 29.81 2.48
CA HIS A 8 -4.14 29.57 3.58
C HIS A 8 -4.58 30.16 4.92
N ALA A 9 -5.67 30.94 4.94
CA ALA A 9 -6.22 31.50 6.16
C ALA A 9 -6.73 30.43 7.14
N SER A 10 -7.07 29.22 6.65
CA SER A 10 -7.50 28.10 7.49
C SER A 10 -7.26 26.75 6.81
N PRO A 11 -6.82 25.70 7.55
CA PRO A 11 -6.75 24.33 7.04
C PRO A 11 -8.09 23.83 6.48
N PHE A 12 -9.21 24.35 6.98
CA PHE A 12 -10.54 24.01 6.48
C PHE A 12 -10.79 24.53 5.05
N TYR A 13 -10.30 25.73 4.72
CA TYR A 13 -10.41 26.31 3.39
C TYR A 13 -9.51 25.58 2.39
N GLU A 14 -8.31 25.20 2.82
CA GLU A 14 -7.41 24.35 2.07
C GLU A 14 -8.06 23.00 1.72
N LEU A 15 -8.63 22.32 2.73
CA LEU A 15 -9.36 21.06 2.53
C LEU A 15 -10.57 21.23 1.60
N THR A 16 -11.33 22.31 1.76
CA THR A 16 -12.48 22.62 0.88
C THR A 16 -12.03 22.80 -0.57
N SER A 17 -10.94 23.53 -0.79
CA SER A 17 -10.38 23.74 -2.13
C SER A 17 -9.90 22.43 -2.78
N LEU A 18 -9.28 21.55 -1.99
CA LEU A 18 -8.85 20.22 -2.43
C LEU A 18 -10.04 19.36 -2.86
N LEU A 19 -11.10 19.30 -2.06
CA LEU A 19 -12.30 18.52 -2.38
C LEU A 19 -13.01 19.06 -3.64
N MET A 20 -13.09 20.38 -3.80
CA MET A 20 -13.66 21.00 -5.00
C MET A 20 -12.82 20.67 -6.24
N MET A 21 -11.50 20.79 -6.15
CA MET A 21 -10.59 20.44 -7.26
C MET A 21 -10.69 18.96 -7.62
N ALA A 22 -10.71 18.08 -6.61
CA ALA A 22 -10.87 16.64 -6.80
C ALA A 22 -12.21 16.28 -7.45
N THR A 23 -13.28 17.01 -7.12
CA THR A 23 -14.59 16.83 -7.76
C THR A 23 -14.54 17.25 -9.24
N ILE A 24 -13.94 18.39 -9.56
CA ILE A 24 -13.83 18.90 -10.93
C ILE A 24 -12.97 17.95 -11.79
N VAL A 25 -11.75 17.63 -11.33
CA VAL A 25 -10.85 16.73 -12.06
C VAL A 25 -11.45 15.32 -12.15
N GLY A 26 -12.05 14.83 -11.06
CA GLY A 26 -12.75 13.55 -11.03
C GLY A 26 -13.91 13.47 -12.02
N PHE A 27 -14.67 14.55 -12.19
CA PHE A 27 -15.72 14.64 -13.20
C PHE A 27 -15.16 14.52 -14.63
N PHE A 28 -14.04 15.17 -14.92
CA PHE A 28 -13.35 14.98 -16.21
C PHE A 28 -12.83 13.55 -16.39
N CYS A 29 -12.26 12.94 -15.35
CA CYS A 29 -11.85 11.53 -15.40
C CYS A 29 -13.04 10.61 -15.71
N LEU A 30 -14.20 10.85 -15.09
CA LEU A 30 -15.42 10.09 -15.36
C LEU A 30 -15.85 10.22 -16.83
N LEU A 31 -15.83 11.44 -17.39
CA LEU A 31 -16.17 11.69 -18.79
C LEU A 31 -15.21 10.96 -19.75
N LEU A 32 -13.93 10.90 -19.39
CA LEU A 32 -12.87 10.21 -20.14
C LEU A 32 -12.79 8.70 -19.85
N ARG A 33 -13.69 8.16 -19.01
CA ARG A 33 -13.70 6.76 -18.55
C ARG A 33 -12.38 6.32 -17.89
N GLN A 34 -11.72 7.24 -17.21
CA GLN A 34 -10.49 6.99 -16.45
C GLN A 34 -10.81 6.65 -14.99
N PRO A 35 -10.02 5.78 -14.32
CA PRO A 35 -10.17 5.52 -12.89
C PRO A 35 -10.01 6.80 -12.05
N MET A 36 -10.82 6.96 -11.01
CA MET A 36 -10.80 8.14 -10.13
C MET A 36 -9.42 8.37 -9.47
N ILE A 37 -8.68 7.29 -9.21
CA ILE A 37 -7.31 7.32 -8.68
C ILE A 37 -6.42 8.25 -9.50
N VAL A 38 -6.50 8.17 -10.84
CA VAL A 38 -5.71 9.01 -11.74
C VAL A 38 -6.05 10.49 -11.55
N GLY A 39 -7.33 10.81 -11.40
CA GLY A 39 -7.79 12.17 -11.14
C GLY A 39 -7.26 12.74 -9.83
N PHE A 40 -7.26 11.95 -8.77
CA PHE A 40 -6.74 12.40 -7.46
C PHE A 40 -5.23 12.61 -7.47
N ILE A 41 -4.47 11.77 -8.19
CA ILE A 41 -3.02 11.99 -8.39
C ILE A 41 -2.78 13.29 -9.18
N ILE A 42 -3.55 13.55 -10.24
CA ILE A 42 -3.47 14.80 -11.00
C ILE A 42 -3.74 16.00 -10.10
N VAL A 43 -4.76 15.94 -9.24
CA VAL A 43 -5.05 16.99 -8.26
C VAL A 43 -3.86 17.21 -7.34
N GLY A 44 -3.23 16.14 -6.84
CA GLY A 44 -2.00 16.21 -6.06
C GLY A 44 -0.87 16.93 -6.78
N ILE A 45 -0.63 16.62 -8.06
CA ILE A 45 0.40 17.27 -8.88
C ILE A 45 0.08 18.76 -9.07
N LEU A 46 -1.18 19.11 -9.35
CA LEU A 46 -1.62 20.49 -9.59
C LEU A 46 -1.52 21.34 -8.31
N VAL A 47 -1.87 20.76 -7.18
CA VAL A 47 -1.94 21.46 -5.89
C VAL A 47 -0.59 21.44 -5.16
N GLY A 48 0.28 20.48 -5.50
CA GLY A 48 1.61 20.34 -4.95
C GLY A 48 2.54 21.52 -5.26
N PRO A 49 3.71 21.56 -4.58
CA PRO A 49 4.68 22.64 -4.70
C PRO A 49 5.25 22.79 -6.13
N ALA A 50 5.17 21.74 -6.95
CA ALA A 50 5.63 21.77 -8.33
C ALA A 50 4.77 22.62 -9.26
N PHE A 51 3.53 22.98 -8.88
CA PHE A 51 2.61 23.72 -9.75
C PHE A 51 1.95 24.92 -9.06
N LEU A 52 0.84 24.74 -8.33
CA LEU A 52 0.15 25.85 -7.67
C LEU A 52 0.64 26.14 -6.25
N GLY A 53 1.23 25.15 -5.57
CA GLY A 53 1.72 25.30 -4.19
C GLY A 53 0.64 25.66 -3.18
N ILE A 54 -0.62 25.23 -3.41
CA ILE A 54 -1.78 25.60 -2.57
C ILE A 54 -1.78 24.81 -1.26
N VAL A 55 -1.12 23.67 -1.19
CA VAL A 55 -1.05 22.89 0.04
C VAL A 55 0.11 23.33 0.93
N HIS A 56 -0.24 23.76 2.15
CA HIS A 56 0.71 24.04 3.23
C HIS A 56 0.46 23.14 4.43
N SER A 57 -0.78 22.66 4.62
CA SER A 57 -1.20 21.78 5.71
C SER A 57 -0.86 20.31 5.43
N HIS A 58 0.39 20.02 5.07
CA HIS A 58 0.85 18.68 4.67
C HIS A 58 0.57 17.63 5.75
N GLU A 59 0.86 17.95 7.01
CA GLU A 59 0.68 17.04 8.15
C GLU A 59 -0.77 16.58 8.30
N HIS A 60 -1.75 17.47 8.13
CA HIS A 60 -3.16 17.11 8.28
C HIS A 60 -3.63 16.20 7.14
N ILE A 61 -3.23 16.49 5.91
CA ILE A 61 -3.59 15.68 4.74
C ILE A 61 -2.92 14.31 4.81
N GLU A 62 -1.67 14.25 5.28
CA GLU A 62 -0.93 13.01 5.49
C GLU A 62 -1.59 12.13 6.56
N LEU A 63 -2.03 12.71 7.69
CA LEU A 63 -2.78 11.95 8.70
C LEU A 63 -4.08 11.33 8.14
N LEU A 64 -4.82 12.08 7.30
CA LEU A 64 -6.02 11.56 6.64
C LEU A 64 -5.68 10.46 5.63
N ALA A 65 -4.59 10.62 4.88
CA ALA A 65 -4.07 9.60 3.96
C ALA A 65 -3.73 8.31 4.70
N GLU A 66 -2.96 8.38 5.79
CA GLU A 66 -2.56 7.23 6.59
C GLU A 66 -3.75 6.47 7.19
N LEU A 67 -4.75 7.20 7.69
CA LEU A 67 -5.99 6.61 8.18
C LEU A 67 -6.76 5.93 7.03
N GLY A 68 -6.77 6.53 5.84
CA GLY A 68 -7.32 5.93 4.63
C GLY A 68 -6.67 4.61 4.22
N ILE A 69 -5.33 4.55 4.29
CA ILE A 69 -4.56 3.32 4.03
C ILE A 69 -4.91 2.24 5.06
N ALA A 70 -4.92 2.60 6.34
CA ALA A 70 -5.26 1.66 7.42
C ALA A 70 -6.66 1.08 7.23
N VAL A 71 -7.66 1.92 6.92
CA VAL A 71 -9.05 1.47 6.67
C VAL A 71 -9.15 0.65 5.38
N LEU A 72 -8.45 1.02 4.30
CA LEU A 72 -8.43 0.25 3.06
C LEU A 72 -7.95 -1.17 3.32
N LEU A 73 -6.79 -1.32 3.97
CA LEU A 73 -6.18 -2.64 4.14
C LEU A 73 -6.89 -3.45 5.21
N PHE A 74 -7.48 -2.80 6.21
CA PHE A 74 -8.45 -3.42 7.10
C PHE A 74 -9.63 -4.02 6.35
N LEU A 75 -10.24 -3.27 5.41
CA LEU A 75 -11.35 -3.78 4.61
C LEU A 75 -10.95 -4.96 3.72
N VAL A 76 -9.71 -4.98 3.22
CA VAL A 76 -9.17 -6.11 2.48
C VAL A 76 -9.01 -7.31 3.40
N GLY A 77 -8.40 -7.12 4.56
CA GLY A 77 -8.19 -8.18 5.54
C GLY A 77 -9.50 -8.82 5.99
N LEU A 78 -10.58 -8.03 6.14
CA LEU A 78 -11.91 -8.55 6.48
C LEU A 78 -12.47 -9.51 5.42
N LYS A 79 -12.14 -9.30 4.15
CA LYS A 79 -12.58 -10.15 3.03
C LYS A 79 -11.68 -11.35 2.80
N LEU A 80 -10.49 -11.38 3.40
CA LEU A 80 -9.57 -12.51 3.24
C LEU A 80 -10.06 -13.72 4.04
N ASP A 81 -10.20 -14.84 3.32
CA ASP A 81 -10.47 -16.14 3.93
C ASP A 81 -9.16 -16.79 4.41
N LEU A 82 -9.01 -16.92 5.73
CA LEU A 82 -7.88 -17.57 6.39
C LEU A 82 -7.62 -19.00 5.89
N HIS A 83 -8.67 -19.74 5.52
CA HIS A 83 -8.51 -21.09 4.96
C HIS A 83 -7.80 -21.05 3.62
N LEU A 84 -8.10 -20.02 2.84
CA LEU A 84 -7.59 -19.86 1.49
C LEU A 84 -6.20 -19.20 1.45
N ILE A 85 -5.84 -18.43 2.48
CA ILE A 85 -4.44 -18.04 2.74
C ILE A 85 -3.57 -19.27 2.97
N LYS A 86 -4.07 -20.31 3.67
CA LYS A 86 -3.27 -21.54 3.88
C LYS A 86 -3.06 -22.34 2.59
N THR A 87 -4.05 -22.38 1.71
CA THR A 87 -3.95 -23.14 0.46
C THR A 87 -3.16 -22.40 -0.62
N LEU A 88 -3.26 -21.07 -0.68
CA LEU A 88 -2.52 -20.25 -1.65
C LEU A 88 -1.21 -19.69 -1.10
N GLY A 89 -0.94 -19.82 0.20
CA GLY A 89 0.21 -19.19 0.86
C GLY A 89 1.55 -19.58 0.27
N LEU A 90 1.72 -20.87 -0.10
CA LEU A 90 2.95 -21.32 -0.76
C LEU A 90 3.13 -20.67 -2.15
N VAL A 91 2.03 -20.52 -2.89
CA VAL A 91 2.03 -19.91 -4.23
C VAL A 91 2.33 -18.42 -4.14
N SER A 92 1.68 -17.73 -3.21
CA SER A 92 1.92 -16.32 -2.93
C SER A 92 3.36 -16.07 -2.46
N LEU A 93 3.93 -16.94 -1.62
CA LEU A 93 5.31 -16.85 -1.15
C LEU A 93 6.31 -17.11 -2.28
N ALA A 94 6.13 -18.19 -3.05
CA ALA A 94 7.00 -18.50 -4.18
C ALA A 94 6.94 -17.42 -5.26
N THR A 95 5.75 -16.92 -5.58
CA THR A 95 5.55 -15.86 -6.57
C THR A 95 6.12 -14.53 -6.08
N GLY A 96 5.90 -14.16 -4.82
CA GLY A 96 6.42 -12.92 -4.25
C GLY A 96 7.93 -12.90 -4.15
N LEU A 97 8.54 -13.93 -3.55
CA LEU A 97 10.01 -14.03 -3.46
C LEU A 97 10.65 -14.15 -4.84
N GLY A 98 10.06 -14.96 -5.73
CA GLY A 98 10.54 -15.12 -7.09
C GLY A 98 10.48 -13.81 -7.86
N GLN A 99 9.36 -13.09 -7.80
CA GLN A 99 9.21 -11.80 -8.48
C GLN A 99 10.21 -10.79 -7.94
N VAL A 100 10.37 -10.64 -6.62
CA VAL A 100 11.35 -9.69 -6.05
C VAL A 100 12.75 -10.04 -6.53
N LEU A 101 13.14 -11.31 -6.47
CA LEU A 101 14.45 -11.77 -6.89
C LEU A 101 14.72 -11.48 -8.37
N PHE A 102 13.81 -11.85 -9.26
CA PHE A 102 14.00 -11.64 -10.71
C PHE A 102 13.92 -10.15 -11.09
N THR A 103 12.98 -9.39 -10.51
CA THR A 103 12.83 -7.97 -10.79
C THR A 103 14.03 -7.16 -10.27
N SER A 104 14.54 -7.45 -9.07
CA SER A 104 15.79 -6.85 -8.60
C SER A 104 16.99 -7.26 -9.45
N LEU A 105 17.13 -8.53 -9.81
CA LEU A 105 18.28 -8.98 -10.60
C LEU A 105 18.32 -8.29 -11.97
N ILE A 106 17.19 -8.29 -12.70
CA ILE A 106 17.10 -7.66 -14.02
C ILE A 106 17.21 -6.14 -13.89
N GLY A 107 16.52 -5.55 -12.90
CA GLY A 107 16.57 -4.11 -12.62
C GLY A 107 17.98 -3.62 -12.32
N PHE A 108 18.80 -4.41 -11.60
CA PHE A 108 20.20 -4.10 -11.33
C PHE A 108 21.02 -4.01 -12.61
N PHE A 109 20.89 -4.99 -13.52
CA PHE A 109 21.61 -4.95 -14.80
C PHE A 109 21.14 -3.81 -15.70
N ILE A 110 19.85 -3.49 -15.70
CA ILE A 110 19.32 -2.31 -16.41
C ILE A 110 19.96 -1.04 -15.84
N ALA A 111 19.96 -0.88 -14.52
CA ALA A 111 20.55 0.28 -13.84
C ALA A 111 22.06 0.43 -14.14
N LYS A 112 22.81 -0.68 -14.10
CA LYS A 112 24.22 -0.70 -14.51
C LYS A 112 24.40 -0.33 -15.98
N GLY A 113 23.53 -0.82 -16.87
CA GLY A 113 23.53 -0.48 -18.30
C GLY A 113 23.22 1.00 -18.57
N LEU A 114 22.47 1.65 -17.69
CA LEU A 114 22.21 3.10 -17.70
C LEU A 114 23.34 3.93 -17.08
N GLY A 115 24.45 3.30 -16.67
CA GLY A 115 25.64 3.97 -16.15
C GLY A 115 25.61 4.28 -14.66
N MET A 116 24.65 3.73 -13.90
CA MET A 116 24.61 3.92 -12.44
C MET A 116 25.76 3.17 -11.75
N ASP A 117 26.28 3.75 -10.67
CA ASP A 117 27.22 3.05 -9.80
C ASP A 117 26.54 1.82 -9.14
N SER A 118 27.33 0.90 -8.60
CA SER A 118 26.79 -0.37 -8.09
C SER A 118 25.88 -0.21 -6.87
N VAL A 119 26.10 0.82 -6.04
CA VAL A 119 25.26 1.09 -4.87
C VAL A 119 23.92 1.66 -5.33
N THR A 120 23.94 2.70 -6.16
CA THR A 120 22.74 3.30 -6.74
C THR A 120 21.93 2.28 -7.55
N ALA A 121 22.60 1.44 -8.33
CA ALA A 121 21.95 0.36 -9.09
C ALA A 121 21.25 -0.65 -8.18
N LEU A 122 21.88 -1.02 -7.04
CA LEU A 122 21.26 -1.89 -6.05
C LEU A 122 20.01 -1.24 -5.45
N TYR A 123 20.11 0.03 -5.03
CA TYR A 123 18.99 0.80 -4.49
C TYR A 123 17.80 0.84 -5.44
N VAL A 124 18.05 1.25 -6.69
CA VAL A 124 17.01 1.35 -7.71
C VAL A 124 16.41 -0.02 -8.00
N SER A 125 17.23 -1.07 -8.07
CA SER A 125 16.76 -2.43 -8.33
C SER A 125 15.88 -3.00 -7.23
N VAL A 126 16.15 -2.68 -5.97
CA VAL A 126 15.31 -3.04 -4.83
C VAL A 126 14.03 -2.21 -4.85
N ALA A 127 14.14 -0.90 -5.05
CA ALA A 127 12.99 -0.01 -5.15
C ALA A 127 12.01 -0.40 -6.28
N LEU A 128 12.51 -0.94 -7.40
CA LEU A 128 11.68 -1.41 -8.51
C LEU A 128 10.82 -2.64 -8.18
N THR A 129 11.16 -3.37 -7.12
CA THR A 129 10.35 -4.50 -6.68
C THR A 129 9.14 -4.06 -5.84
N PHE A 130 9.13 -2.81 -5.41
CA PHE A 130 8.06 -2.28 -4.59
C PHE A 130 6.80 -2.17 -5.45
N SER A 131 5.79 -2.95 -5.09
CA SER A 131 4.49 -2.84 -5.71
C SER A 131 3.60 -1.92 -4.90
N SER A 132 2.78 -1.10 -5.56
CA SER A 132 1.81 -0.24 -4.87
C SER A 132 0.59 -1.08 -4.46
N THR A 133 0.70 -1.77 -3.32
CA THR A 133 -0.37 -2.58 -2.73
C THR A 133 -1.70 -1.82 -2.71
N ILE A 134 -1.69 -0.55 -2.29
CA ILE A 134 -2.87 0.31 -2.23
C ILE A 134 -3.58 0.44 -3.59
N ILE A 135 -2.83 0.73 -4.66
CA ILE A 135 -3.39 0.91 -6.01
C ILE A 135 -3.98 -0.40 -6.52
N ILE A 136 -3.21 -1.49 -6.45
CA ILE A 136 -3.65 -2.80 -6.97
C ILE A 136 -4.88 -3.27 -6.21
N VAL A 137 -4.85 -3.20 -4.88
CA VAL A 137 -5.97 -3.56 -4.03
C VAL A 137 -7.20 -2.72 -4.34
N LYS A 138 -7.05 -1.39 -4.49
CA LYS A 138 -8.17 -0.51 -4.83
C LYS A 138 -8.76 -0.86 -6.18
N LEU A 139 -7.92 -1.11 -7.20
CA LEU A 139 -8.37 -1.54 -8.52
C LEU A 139 -9.10 -2.89 -8.49
N LEU A 140 -8.57 -3.88 -7.76
CA LEU A 140 -9.24 -5.17 -7.57
C LEU A 140 -10.57 -5.01 -6.82
N THR A 141 -10.61 -4.11 -5.84
CA THR A 141 -11.83 -3.82 -5.07
C THR A 141 -12.90 -3.19 -5.95
N ASP A 142 -12.54 -2.18 -6.74
CA ASP A 142 -13.46 -1.48 -7.64
C ASP A 142 -13.99 -2.42 -8.74
N LYS A 143 -13.16 -3.36 -9.20
CA LYS A 143 -13.56 -4.42 -10.14
C LYS A 143 -14.29 -5.60 -9.48
N HIS A 144 -14.43 -5.62 -8.16
CA HIS A 144 -14.99 -6.75 -7.41
C HIS A 144 -14.22 -8.07 -7.62
N GLU A 145 -12.91 -7.97 -7.87
CA GLU A 145 -12.02 -9.10 -8.16
C GLU A 145 -11.15 -9.51 -6.96
N VAL A 146 -11.28 -8.87 -5.80
CA VAL A 146 -10.54 -9.24 -4.56
C VAL A 146 -10.70 -10.71 -4.20
N ASP A 147 -11.90 -11.26 -4.41
CA ASP A 147 -12.23 -12.65 -4.09
C ASP A 147 -11.86 -13.66 -5.20
N SER A 148 -11.46 -13.19 -6.37
CA SER A 148 -11.03 -14.04 -7.47
C SER A 148 -9.72 -14.76 -7.15
N LEU A 149 -9.43 -15.88 -7.82
CA LEU A 149 -8.19 -16.61 -7.64
C LEU A 149 -6.96 -15.72 -7.87
N HIS A 150 -6.95 -14.91 -8.94
CA HIS A 150 -5.83 -14.01 -9.22
C HIS A 150 -5.74 -12.87 -8.20
N GLY A 151 -6.87 -12.30 -7.77
CA GLY A 151 -6.90 -11.24 -6.76
C GLY A 151 -6.36 -11.70 -5.41
N ARG A 152 -6.72 -12.91 -4.98
CA ARG A 152 -6.24 -13.49 -3.72
C ARG A 152 -4.75 -13.86 -3.78
N ILE A 153 -4.26 -14.37 -4.92
CA ILE A 153 -2.82 -14.61 -5.13
C ILE A 153 -2.07 -13.28 -5.16
N ALA A 154 -2.60 -12.26 -5.84
CA ALA A 154 -2.02 -10.92 -5.94
C ALA A 154 -1.84 -10.30 -4.55
N ILE A 155 -2.92 -10.23 -3.76
CA ILE A 155 -2.86 -9.74 -2.38
C ILE A 155 -1.88 -10.56 -1.55
N GLY A 156 -1.88 -11.89 -1.72
CA GLY A 156 -0.97 -12.78 -1.01
C GLY A 156 0.50 -12.47 -1.27
N PHE A 157 0.91 -12.29 -2.53
CA PHE A 157 2.31 -11.99 -2.82
C PHE A 157 2.67 -10.52 -2.52
N LEU A 158 1.73 -9.58 -2.61
CA LEU A 158 1.94 -8.18 -2.18
C LEU A 158 2.33 -8.12 -0.70
N ILE A 159 1.71 -8.94 0.15
CA ILE A 159 2.07 -9.07 1.57
C ILE A 159 3.50 -9.60 1.73
N VAL A 160 3.88 -10.58 0.91
CA VAL A 160 5.23 -11.14 0.92
C VAL A 160 6.24 -10.10 0.46
N GLN A 161 5.92 -9.33 -0.57
CA GLN A 161 6.73 -8.22 -1.05
C GLN A 161 6.93 -7.18 0.05
N ASP A 162 5.87 -6.69 0.70
CA ASP A 162 5.98 -5.73 1.81
C ASP A 162 6.94 -6.20 2.91
N LEU A 163 6.91 -7.49 3.27
CA LEU A 163 7.85 -8.06 4.24
C LEU A 163 9.29 -8.06 3.72
N VAL A 164 9.49 -8.42 2.45
CA VAL A 164 10.82 -8.40 1.82
C VAL A 164 11.35 -6.98 1.72
N VAL A 165 10.50 -5.98 1.46
CA VAL A 165 10.87 -4.56 1.44
C VAL A 165 11.40 -4.12 2.79
N VAL A 166 10.72 -4.46 3.89
CA VAL A 166 11.19 -4.14 5.25
C VAL A 166 12.59 -4.74 5.47
N LEU A 167 12.79 -6.01 5.14
CA LEU A 167 14.09 -6.67 5.25
C LEU A 167 15.14 -6.01 4.36
N ALA A 168 14.79 -5.67 3.12
CA ALA A 168 15.70 -5.01 2.19
C ALA A 168 16.12 -3.63 2.69
N MET A 169 15.20 -2.83 3.21
CA MET A 169 15.50 -1.51 3.79
C MET A 169 16.44 -1.60 4.99
N ILE A 170 16.28 -2.62 5.84
CA ILE A 170 17.18 -2.87 6.97
C ILE A 170 18.57 -3.30 6.50
N THR A 171 18.64 -4.15 5.47
CA THR A 171 19.94 -4.54 4.91
C THR A 171 20.64 -3.32 4.33
N LEU A 172 19.93 -2.50 3.56
CA LEU A 172 20.47 -1.30 2.92
C LEU A 172 20.94 -0.26 3.94
N SER A 173 20.19 -0.03 5.02
CA SER A 173 20.61 0.87 6.10
C SER A 173 21.81 0.34 6.89
N ALA A 174 21.90 -0.98 7.12
CA ALA A 174 23.04 -1.61 7.79
C ALA A 174 24.35 -1.52 6.98
N PHE A 175 24.27 -1.43 5.65
CA PHE A 175 25.41 -1.15 4.78
C PHE A 175 25.82 0.34 4.75
N GLY A 176 25.25 1.17 5.63
CA GLY A 176 25.68 2.55 5.87
C GLY A 176 25.13 3.57 4.87
N ILE A 177 24.10 3.21 4.11
CA ILE A 177 23.48 4.11 3.15
C ILE A 177 22.13 4.58 3.74
N GLY A 178 22.25 5.63 4.55
CA GLY A 178 21.19 6.17 5.42
C GLY A 178 21.76 6.47 6.81
N SER A 179 21.86 7.75 7.16
CA SER A 179 22.47 8.27 8.39
C SER A 179 21.99 7.61 9.69
N GLN A 180 22.97 7.25 10.55
CA GLN A 180 23.02 7.05 12.03
C GLN A 180 21.68 7.04 12.84
N GLU A 181 21.48 6.17 13.85
CA GLU A 181 22.08 6.37 15.19
C GLU A 181 22.07 5.17 16.17
N ASN A 182 21.52 4.00 15.82
CA ASN A 182 21.48 2.89 16.79
C ASN A 182 22.56 1.86 16.48
N GLY A 183 23.61 1.79 17.33
CA GLY A 183 24.67 0.76 17.33
C GLY A 183 24.19 -0.66 17.61
N VAL A 184 22.92 -0.96 17.30
CA VAL A 184 22.32 -2.28 17.35
C VAL A 184 22.72 -2.96 16.05
N GLY A 185 23.53 -4.03 16.13
CA GLY A 185 23.99 -4.77 14.96
C GLY A 185 22.84 -5.26 14.07
N PHE A 186 23.12 -5.45 12.78
CA PHE A 186 22.19 -6.01 11.80
C PHE A 186 21.46 -7.28 12.30
N THR A 187 22.19 -8.16 12.98
CA THR A 187 21.66 -9.39 13.58
C THR A 187 20.63 -9.11 14.69
N THR A 188 20.87 -8.11 15.54
CA THR A 188 19.96 -7.72 16.61
C THR A 188 18.69 -7.05 16.08
N HIS A 189 18.78 -6.23 15.02
CA HIS A 189 17.60 -5.65 14.38
C HIS A 189 16.69 -6.71 13.74
N ILE A 190 17.28 -7.67 13.01
CA ILE A 190 16.52 -8.79 12.46
C ILE A 190 15.87 -9.61 13.57
N ALA A 191 16.61 -9.94 14.62
CA ALA A 191 16.07 -10.70 15.75
C ALA A 191 14.89 -9.97 16.42
N MET A 192 14.99 -8.65 16.59
CA MET A 192 13.90 -7.82 17.13
C MET A 192 12.65 -7.87 16.26
N ILE A 193 12.77 -7.76 14.94
CA ILE A 193 11.61 -7.79 14.03
C ILE A 193 10.96 -9.17 14.01
N PHE A 194 11.74 -10.24 14.00
CA PHE A 194 11.18 -11.59 14.14
C PHE A 194 10.44 -11.75 15.47
N LEU A 195 11.01 -11.26 16.57
CA LEU A 195 10.36 -11.27 17.88
C LEU A 195 9.06 -10.46 17.88
N TYR A 196 9.06 -9.25 17.31
CA TYR A 196 7.87 -8.42 17.22
C TYR A 196 6.81 -9.03 16.30
N GLY A 197 7.21 -9.65 15.19
CA GLY A 197 6.31 -10.37 14.29
C GLY A 197 5.62 -11.53 15.00
N ILE A 198 6.38 -12.36 15.71
CA ILE A 198 5.82 -13.45 16.53
C ILE A 198 4.89 -12.90 17.62
N THR A 199 5.28 -11.81 18.27
CA THR A 199 4.47 -11.16 19.33
C THR A 199 3.15 -10.66 18.77
N LEU A 200 3.17 -9.96 17.62
CA LEU A 200 1.99 -9.45 16.94
C LEU A 200 1.07 -10.60 16.48
N LEU A 201 1.63 -11.64 15.86
CA LEU A 201 0.86 -12.81 15.42
C LEU A 201 0.24 -13.58 16.61
N THR A 202 0.98 -13.69 17.71
CA THR A 202 0.48 -14.33 18.94
C THR A 202 -0.66 -13.52 19.54
N PHE A 203 -0.48 -12.20 19.67
CA PHE A 203 -1.52 -11.28 20.14
C PHE A 203 -2.78 -11.40 19.30
N VAL A 204 -2.66 -11.38 17.96
CA VAL A 204 -3.77 -11.50 17.03
C VAL A 204 -4.44 -12.88 17.14
N GLY A 205 -3.66 -13.96 17.23
CA GLY A 205 -4.19 -15.31 17.41
C GLY A 205 -5.00 -15.47 18.70
N VAL A 206 -4.52 -14.90 19.80
CA VAL A 206 -5.22 -14.85 21.09
C VAL A 206 -6.49 -13.99 20.97
N PHE A 207 -6.39 -12.82 20.34
CA PHE A 207 -7.53 -11.92 20.11
C PHE A 207 -8.65 -12.60 19.32
N ILE A 208 -8.32 -13.26 18.19
CA ILE A 208 -9.29 -14.00 17.37
C ILE A 208 -9.98 -15.09 18.20
N ARG A 209 -9.19 -15.88 18.96
CA ARG A 209 -9.70 -17.04 19.69
C ARG A 209 -10.61 -16.68 20.86
N TYR A 210 -10.29 -15.61 21.59
CA TYR A 210 -10.94 -15.31 22.87
C TYR A 210 -11.75 -14.02 22.90
N LEU A 211 -11.40 -13.00 22.11
CA LEU A 211 -11.89 -11.64 22.30
C LEU A 211 -12.71 -11.09 21.13
N ALA A 212 -12.38 -11.45 19.88
CA ALA A 212 -13.00 -10.89 18.68
C ALA A 212 -14.53 -11.06 18.65
N ASN A 213 -15.02 -12.30 18.72
CA ASN A 213 -16.46 -12.60 18.69
C ASN A 213 -17.26 -11.97 19.84
N PRO A 214 -16.90 -12.14 21.13
CA PRO A 214 -17.71 -11.58 22.23
C PRO A 214 -17.71 -10.05 22.24
N LEU A 215 -16.59 -9.42 21.84
CA LEU A 215 -16.46 -7.97 21.81
C LEU A 215 -17.32 -7.38 20.68
N VAL A 216 -17.17 -7.92 19.46
CA VAL A 216 -17.90 -7.41 18.28
C VAL A 216 -19.41 -7.64 18.39
N ASN A 217 -19.84 -8.78 18.96
CA ASN A 217 -21.27 -9.04 19.21
C ASN A 217 -21.91 -8.04 20.19
N ARG A 218 -21.16 -7.56 21.20
CA ARG A 218 -21.66 -6.53 22.13
C ARG A 218 -21.74 -5.17 21.46
N ILE A 219 -20.70 -4.80 20.70
CA ILE A 219 -20.60 -3.51 20.02
C ILE A 219 -21.63 -3.39 18.90
N ALA A 220 -21.96 -4.47 18.20
CA ALA A 220 -22.87 -4.46 17.06
C ALA A 220 -24.30 -3.98 17.35
N ASN A 221 -24.69 -3.93 18.63
CA ASN A 221 -25.98 -3.33 19.02
C ASN A 221 -26.03 -1.82 18.77
N SER A 222 -24.88 -1.14 18.67
CA SER A 222 -24.77 0.26 18.27
C SER A 222 -24.00 0.38 16.95
N PRO A 223 -24.69 0.75 15.85
CA PRO A 223 -24.06 0.95 14.55
C PRO A 223 -22.94 2.01 14.55
N GLU A 224 -23.09 3.05 15.37
CA GLU A 224 -22.12 4.14 15.50
C GLU A 224 -20.86 3.67 16.22
N LEU A 225 -21.03 2.94 17.33
CA LEU A 225 -19.93 2.38 18.10
C LEU A 225 -19.12 1.37 17.28
N LEU A 226 -19.80 0.60 16.41
CA LEU A 226 -19.16 -0.36 15.51
C LEU A 226 -18.21 0.31 14.52
N ILE A 227 -18.61 1.45 13.94
CA ILE A 227 -17.76 2.21 13.02
C ILE A 227 -16.54 2.76 13.77
N ILE A 228 -16.76 3.40 14.93
CA ILE A 228 -15.68 3.96 15.75
C ILE A 228 -14.69 2.86 16.15
N PHE A 229 -15.20 1.72 16.63
CA PHE A 229 -14.38 0.57 16.98
C PHE A 229 -13.55 0.07 15.80
N ALA A 230 -14.16 -0.10 14.63
CA ALA A 230 -13.47 -0.66 13.48
C ALA A 230 -12.36 0.28 12.97
N ILE A 231 -12.60 1.60 12.94
CA ILE A 231 -11.57 2.59 12.58
C ILE A 231 -10.47 2.61 13.63
N ALA A 232 -10.82 2.68 14.91
CA ALA A 232 -9.86 2.72 16.00
C ALA A 232 -9.00 1.45 16.02
N PHE A 233 -9.59 0.28 15.76
CA PHE A 233 -8.88 -0.99 15.72
C PHE A 233 -7.95 -1.10 14.50
N ALA A 234 -8.39 -0.64 13.32
CA ALA A 234 -7.53 -0.55 12.14
C ALA A 234 -6.33 0.38 12.39
N ALA A 235 -6.57 1.57 12.94
CA ALA A 235 -5.52 2.55 13.26
C ALA A 235 -4.58 2.05 14.37
N LEU A 236 -5.12 1.39 15.41
CA LEU A 236 -4.33 0.79 16.49
C LEU A 236 -3.35 -0.25 15.95
N MET A 237 -3.84 -1.16 15.12
CA MET A 237 -3.00 -2.21 14.56
C MET A 237 -2.02 -1.69 13.52
N ALA A 238 -2.37 -0.68 12.72
CA ALA A 238 -1.43 0.03 11.85
C ALA A 238 -0.32 0.71 12.66
N THR A 239 -0.68 1.34 13.79
CA THR A 239 0.28 1.96 14.73
C THR A 239 1.21 0.92 15.35
N LEU A 240 0.66 -0.21 15.81
CA LEU A 240 1.45 -1.31 16.35
C LEU A 240 2.39 -1.91 15.29
N GLY A 241 1.91 -2.08 14.06
CA GLY A 241 2.73 -2.52 12.93
C GLY A 241 3.94 -1.61 12.71
N ASN A 242 3.69 -0.30 12.58
CA ASN A 242 4.73 0.70 12.41
C ASN A 242 5.71 0.76 13.59
N TYR A 243 5.19 0.70 14.83
CA TYR A 243 6.01 0.69 16.04
C TYR A 243 6.95 -0.53 16.10
N PHE A 244 6.50 -1.67 15.60
CA PHE A 244 7.28 -2.90 15.49
C PHE A 244 8.19 -2.97 14.26
N GLY A 245 8.26 -1.90 13.45
CA GLY A 245 9.10 -1.83 12.26
C GLY A 245 8.51 -2.50 11.02
N PHE A 246 7.24 -2.92 11.07
CA PHE A 246 6.48 -3.31 9.88
C PHE A 246 5.83 -2.09 9.22
N SER A 247 5.31 -2.28 8.02
CA SER A 247 4.54 -1.24 7.33
C SER A 247 3.18 -1.01 8.03
N LYS A 248 2.64 0.22 7.94
CA LYS A 248 1.29 0.55 8.45
C LYS A 248 0.24 -0.33 7.75
N GLU A 249 0.54 -0.67 6.50
CA GLU A 249 -0.21 -1.50 5.60
C GLU A 249 -0.44 -2.91 6.15
N LEU A 250 0.65 -3.58 6.56
CA LEU A 250 0.57 -4.90 7.17
C LEU A 250 -0.23 -4.87 8.47
N GLY A 251 -0.06 -3.85 9.31
CA GLY A 251 -0.84 -3.68 10.53
C GLY A 251 -2.35 -3.57 10.28
N GLY A 252 -2.76 -2.69 9.35
CA GLY A 252 -4.16 -2.54 8.95
C GLY A 252 -4.75 -3.83 8.37
N LEU A 253 -3.99 -4.54 7.54
CA LEU A 253 -4.40 -5.83 6.98
C LEU A 253 -4.63 -6.89 8.06
N ILE A 254 -3.69 -7.04 8.99
CA ILE A 254 -3.76 -8.01 10.09
C ILE A 254 -4.99 -7.71 10.97
N ALA A 255 -5.30 -6.43 11.19
CA ALA A 255 -6.52 -6.02 11.87
C ALA A 255 -7.77 -6.56 11.18
N GLY A 256 -7.85 -6.44 9.85
CA GLY A 256 -8.96 -6.95 9.06
C GLY A 256 -9.08 -8.46 9.17
N ILE A 257 -7.96 -9.17 9.01
CA ILE A 257 -7.89 -10.64 9.12
C ILE A 257 -8.39 -11.10 10.48
N SER A 258 -8.07 -10.37 11.54
CA SER A 258 -8.49 -10.73 12.90
C SER A 258 -10.00 -10.66 13.15
N LEU A 259 -10.73 -9.91 12.32
CA LEU A 259 -12.19 -9.77 12.38
C LEU A 259 -12.90 -10.49 11.22
N ALA A 260 -12.16 -11.04 10.25
CA ALA A 260 -12.69 -11.69 9.06
C ALA A 260 -13.53 -12.96 9.35
N SER A 261 -13.32 -13.60 10.51
CA SER A 261 -14.10 -14.76 10.94
C SER A 261 -15.33 -14.42 11.78
N THR A 262 -15.57 -13.14 12.07
CA THR A 262 -16.72 -12.70 12.87
C THR A 262 -17.99 -12.59 12.01
N PRO A 263 -19.20 -12.81 12.57
CA PRO A 263 -20.45 -12.76 11.80
C PRO A 263 -20.82 -11.36 11.29
N ILE A 264 -20.14 -10.32 11.78
CA ILE A 264 -20.47 -8.91 11.54
C ILE A 264 -19.51 -8.27 10.51
N ARG A 265 -18.57 -9.05 9.95
CA ARG A 265 -17.57 -8.57 8.98
C ARG A 265 -18.19 -7.83 7.78
N ASP A 266 -19.31 -8.31 7.25
CA ASP A 266 -19.93 -7.74 6.05
C ASP A 266 -20.59 -6.39 6.37
N THR A 267 -21.17 -6.27 7.58
CA THR A 267 -21.71 -5.01 8.10
C THR A 267 -20.61 -3.97 8.31
N ILE A 268 -19.46 -4.38 8.87
CA ILE A 268 -18.28 -3.50 9.01
C ILE A 268 -17.80 -3.07 7.61
N ALA A 269 -17.69 -4.03 6.69
CA ALA A 269 -17.21 -3.79 5.34
C ALA A 269 -18.08 -2.79 4.55
N ALA A 270 -19.39 -2.96 4.60
CA ALA A 270 -20.35 -2.08 3.92
C ALA A 270 -20.38 -0.67 4.50
N ARG A 271 -20.17 -0.51 5.82
CA ARG A 271 -20.18 0.81 6.47
C ARG A 271 -18.90 1.59 6.23
N LEU A 272 -17.76 0.90 6.22
CA LEU A 272 -16.45 1.54 6.04
C LEU A 272 -16.07 1.75 4.57
N SER A 273 -16.73 1.12 3.61
CA SER A 273 -16.36 1.26 2.18
C SER A 273 -16.42 2.71 1.70
N SER A 274 -17.45 3.46 2.08
CA SER A 274 -17.59 4.87 1.71
C SER A 274 -16.56 5.74 2.41
N LEU A 275 -16.27 5.44 3.68
CA LEU A 275 -15.24 6.16 4.45
C LEU A 275 -13.85 5.93 3.86
N ARG A 276 -13.52 4.68 3.53
CA ARG A 276 -12.30 4.32 2.81
C ARG A 276 -12.16 5.13 1.53
N ASP A 277 -13.20 5.16 0.69
CA ASP A 277 -13.14 5.81 -0.62
C ASP A 277 -12.93 7.33 -0.48
N PHE A 278 -13.54 7.95 0.54
CA PHE A 278 -13.28 9.34 0.89
C PHE A 278 -11.86 9.58 1.40
N LEU A 279 -11.34 8.71 2.28
CA LEU A 279 -10.00 8.89 2.85
C LEU A 279 -8.88 8.63 1.84
N LEU A 280 -9.07 7.67 0.92
CA LEU A 280 -8.06 7.35 -0.11
C LEU A 280 -7.83 8.50 -1.09
N LEU A 281 -8.78 9.41 -1.25
CA LEU A 281 -8.58 10.65 -2.00
C LEU A 281 -7.35 11.40 -1.47
N PHE A 282 -7.20 11.52 -0.15
CA PHE A 282 -6.07 12.25 0.45
C PHE A 282 -4.75 11.53 0.20
N PHE A 283 -4.73 10.19 0.28
CA PHE A 283 -3.54 9.41 -0.07
C PHE A 283 -3.06 9.67 -1.50
N PHE A 284 -3.96 9.64 -2.48
CA PHE A 284 -3.58 9.87 -3.87
C PHE A 284 -3.17 11.32 -4.15
N ILE A 285 -3.77 12.28 -3.44
CA ILE A 285 -3.34 13.68 -3.50
C ILE A 285 -1.92 13.85 -2.92
N VAL A 286 -1.61 13.24 -1.78
CA VAL A 286 -0.26 13.26 -1.18
C VAL A 286 0.75 12.60 -2.11
N LEU A 287 0.41 11.46 -2.70
CA LEU A 287 1.26 10.77 -3.67
C LEU A 287 1.57 11.67 -4.87
N GLY A 288 0.56 12.38 -5.39
CA GLY A 288 0.73 13.31 -6.49
C GLY A 288 1.54 14.56 -6.13
N SER A 289 1.39 15.09 -4.91
CA SER A 289 2.08 16.33 -4.49
C SER A 289 3.57 16.12 -4.24
N GLN A 290 3.99 14.89 -3.93
CA GLN A 290 5.40 14.52 -3.77
C GLN A 290 6.18 14.44 -5.10
N LEU A 291 5.49 14.44 -6.25
CA LEU A 291 6.15 14.42 -7.56
C LEU A 291 6.83 15.76 -7.85
N SER A 292 8.17 15.77 -7.84
CA SER A 292 8.96 16.95 -8.20
C SER A 292 9.22 17.02 -9.70
N LEU A 293 8.54 17.92 -10.40
CA LEU A 293 8.68 18.08 -11.85
C LEU A 293 10.06 18.66 -12.27
N ASN A 294 10.75 19.34 -11.34
CA ASN A 294 12.04 20.00 -11.60
C ASN A 294 13.18 19.01 -11.92
N GLN A 295 13.09 17.76 -11.43
CA GLN A 295 14.13 16.75 -11.64
C GLN A 295 13.87 15.83 -12.85
N LEU A 296 12.72 15.97 -13.50
CA LEU A 296 12.31 15.07 -14.59
C LEU A 296 13.30 15.09 -15.76
N GLY A 297 13.79 16.28 -16.16
CA GLY A 297 14.54 16.45 -17.41
C GLY A 297 15.74 15.52 -17.58
N HIS A 298 16.53 15.31 -16.54
CA HIS A 298 17.71 14.42 -16.59
C HIS A 298 17.39 12.94 -16.34
N GLN A 299 16.22 12.63 -15.79
CA GLN A 299 15.84 11.27 -15.39
C GLN A 299 14.77 10.65 -16.31
N VAL A 300 14.31 11.35 -17.35
CA VAL A 300 13.28 10.85 -18.27
C VAL A 300 13.67 9.50 -18.89
N THR A 301 14.90 9.38 -19.40
CA THR A 301 15.33 8.15 -20.09
C THR A 301 15.36 6.95 -19.14
N PRO A 302 16.03 7.00 -17.96
CA PRO A 302 15.92 5.94 -16.96
C PRO A 302 14.47 5.63 -16.56
N ALA A 303 13.65 6.66 -16.32
CA ALA A 303 12.26 6.49 -15.92
C ALA A 303 11.43 5.74 -16.96
N ILE A 304 11.59 6.06 -18.25
CA ILE A 304 10.90 5.35 -19.35
C ILE A 304 11.36 3.89 -19.41
N VAL A 305 12.68 3.63 -19.34
CA VAL A 305 13.22 2.27 -19.41
C VAL A 305 12.72 1.41 -18.26
N PHE A 306 12.77 1.93 -17.03
CA PHE A 306 12.27 1.22 -15.86
C PHE A 306 10.74 1.06 -15.88
N SER A 307 10.00 2.07 -16.33
CA SER A 307 8.54 1.98 -16.48
C SER A 307 8.16 0.90 -17.50
N LEU A 308 8.85 0.84 -18.65
CA LEU A 308 8.62 -0.20 -19.65
C LEU A 308 8.97 -1.59 -19.11
N PHE A 309 10.07 -1.70 -18.36
CA PHE A 309 10.45 -2.95 -17.69
C PHE A 309 9.41 -3.39 -16.66
N VAL A 310 8.89 -2.49 -15.82
CA VAL A 310 7.83 -2.82 -14.86
C VAL A 310 6.55 -3.21 -15.59
N LEU A 311 6.14 -2.46 -16.62
CA LEU A 311 4.91 -2.69 -17.38
C LEU A 311 4.91 -4.02 -18.15
N ILE A 312 6.06 -4.45 -18.68
CA ILE A 312 6.16 -5.65 -19.53
C ILE A 312 6.82 -6.81 -18.77
N GLY A 313 7.93 -6.53 -18.08
CA GLY A 313 8.75 -7.51 -17.39
C GLY A 313 8.05 -8.12 -16.18
N ASN A 314 7.42 -7.33 -15.30
CA ASN A 314 6.76 -7.89 -14.11
C ASN A 314 5.64 -8.88 -14.46
N PRO A 315 4.69 -8.58 -15.37
CA PRO A 315 3.68 -9.55 -15.78
C PRO A 315 4.29 -10.84 -16.36
N LEU A 316 5.38 -10.73 -17.13
CA LEU A 316 6.06 -11.89 -17.70
C LEU A 316 6.74 -12.74 -16.64
N ILE A 317 7.42 -12.12 -15.66
CA ILE A 317 8.05 -12.81 -14.54
C ILE A 317 7.00 -13.58 -13.75
N VAL A 318 5.89 -12.94 -13.38
CA VAL A 318 4.80 -13.57 -12.63
C VAL A 318 4.14 -14.69 -13.44
N LEU A 319 3.91 -14.48 -14.74
CA LEU A 319 3.37 -15.50 -15.63
C LEU A 319 4.27 -16.73 -15.73
N LEU A 320 5.59 -16.55 -15.82
CA LEU A 320 6.57 -17.64 -15.85
C LEU A 320 6.54 -18.43 -14.53
N ILE A 321 6.62 -17.74 -13.38
CA ILE A 321 6.63 -18.39 -12.07
C ILE A 321 5.33 -19.18 -11.88
N MET A 322 4.17 -18.55 -12.06
CA MET A 322 2.88 -19.21 -11.90
C MET A 322 2.63 -20.31 -12.92
N GLY A 323 3.18 -20.19 -14.14
CA GLY A 323 3.12 -21.21 -15.18
C GLY A 323 3.87 -22.48 -14.78
N VAL A 324 5.07 -22.35 -14.19
CA VAL A 324 5.83 -23.48 -13.62
C VAL A 324 5.06 -24.16 -12.48
N MET A 325 4.27 -23.39 -11.73
CA MET A 325 3.41 -23.90 -10.66
C MET A 325 2.08 -24.52 -11.14
N GLY A 326 1.85 -24.59 -12.46
CA GLY A 326 0.68 -25.24 -13.06
C GLY A 326 -0.57 -24.36 -13.20
N TYR A 327 -0.45 -23.04 -12.97
CA TYR A 327 -1.57 -22.11 -13.18
C TYR A 327 -1.74 -21.75 -14.65
N ARG A 328 -2.98 -21.43 -15.04
CA ARG A 328 -3.29 -20.98 -16.40
C ARG A 328 -2.64 -19.62 -16.67
N LYS A 329 -2.14 -19.41 -17.89
CA LYS A 329 -1.50 -18.15 -18.35
C LYS A 329 -2.34 -16.91 -18.05
N ARG A 330 -3.67 -16.99 -18.19
CA ARG A 330 -4.59 -15.89 -17.87
C ARG A 330 -4.54 -15.50 -16.40
N THR A 331 -4.52 -16.47 -15.49
CA THR A 331 -4.42 -16.22 -14.05
C THR A 331 -3.07 -15.60 -13.70
N GLY A 332 -1.97 -16.10 -14.29
CA GLY A 332 -0.64 -15.53 -14.11
C GLY A 332 -0.53 -14.08 -14.61
N PHE A 333 -1.06 -13.79 -15.80
CA PHE A 333 -1.07 -12.44 -16.35
C PHE A 333 -1.89 -11.46 -15.51
N LEU A 334 -3.09 -11.88 -15.07
CA LEU A 334 -3.95 -11.03 -14.23
C LEU A 334 -3.44 -10.89 -12.78
N ALA A 335 -2.59 -11.80 -12.32
CA ALA A 335 -1.94 -11.67 -11.01
C ALA A 335 -0.71 -10.77 -11.06
N GLY A 336 0.01 -10.73 -12.19
CA GLY A 336 1.19 -9.88 -12.39
C GLY A 336 0.84 -8.43 -12.73
N LEU A 337 -0.10 -7.85 -11.99
CA LEU A 337 -0.53 -6.44 -12.10
C LEU A 337 0.52 -5.46 -11.59
#